data_AF-A0A1S3VIR1-F1
#
_entry.id   AF-A0A1S3VIR1-F1
#
_cell.length_a   1.000
_cell.length_b   1.000
_cell.length_c   1.000
_cell.angle_alpha   90.00
_cell.angle_beta   90.00
_cell.angle_gamma   90.00
#
_symmetry.space_group_name_H-M   'P 1'
#
loop_
_entity.id
_entity.type
_entity.pdbx_description
1 polymer ?
#
loop_
_entity_poly.entity_id
_entity_poly.type
_entity_poly.pdbx_seq_one_letter_code
_entity_poly.pdbx_strand_id
1 'polypeptide(L)' 'MKQKIVMRVQMSCQKCRTKALMLGAAANGVNFVGLEGESKEKLVVIGDGVDAVKLTNSLRKKVGQTDIISLAEVKAS' A
#
# COMPACT_ATOMS: atom_id res chain seq x y z
N MET A 1 13.33 10.60 4.35
CA MET A 1 12.16 11.49 4.17
C MET A 1 10.90 10.64 4.13
N LYS A 2 9.89 10.97 4.95
CA LYS A 2 8.66 10.17 5.02
C LYS A 2 7.79 10.38 3.79
N GLN A 3 7.16 9.32 3.32
CA GLN A 3 6.30 9.31 2.14
C GLN A 3 4.96 8.65 2.48
N LYS A 4 3.88 9.17 1.90
CA LYS A 4 2.54 8.56 1.86
C LYS A 4 2.30 8.03 0.45
N ILE A 5 2.09 6.74 0.35
CA ILE A 5 1.83 6.00 -0.88
C ILE A 5 0.37 5.54 -0.84
N VAL A 6 -0.39 5.85 -1.89
CA VAL A 6 -1.76 5.35 -2.05
C VAL A 6 -1.82 4.50 -3.30
N MET A 7 -2.32 3.27 -3.14
CA MET A 7 -2.36 2.26 -4.19
C MET A 7 -3.78 1.71 -4.30
N ARG A 8 -4.36 1.69 -5.49
CA ARG A 8 -5.62 0.98 -5.72
C ARG A 8 -5.30 -0.47 -5.97
N VAL A 9 -5.88 -1.39 -5.20
CA VAL A 9 -5.66 -2.83 -5.33
C VAL A 9 -7.00 -3.50 -5.56
N GLN A 10 -7.09 -4.33 -6.60
CA GLN A 10 -8.26 -5.15 -6.85
C GLN A 10 -8.31 -6.29 -5.82
N MET A 11 -9.10 -6.09 -4.77
CA MET A 11 -9.27 -7.04 -3.66
C MET A 11 -10.70 -7.59 -3.64
N SER A 12 -10.93 -8.75 -4.25
CA SER A 12 -12.26 -9.36 -4.37
C SER A 12 -12.75 -10.07 -3.11
N CYS A 13 -11.90 -10.24 -2.09
CA CYS A 13 -12.19 -11.08 -0.93
C CYS A 13 -11.56 -10.55 0.37
N GLN A 14 -12.12 -10.93 1.54
CA GLN A 14 -11.56 -10.52 2.83
C GLN A 14 -10.13 -11.06 3.03
N LYS A 15 -9.84 -12.31 2.62
CA LYS A 15 -8.49 -12.87 2.65
C LYS A 15 -7.51 -12.05 1.81
N CYS A 16 -7.98 -11.50 0.68
CA CYS A 16 -7.22 -10.67 -0.24
C CYS A 16 -6.83 -9.35 0.45
N ARG A 17 -7.78 -8.74 1.19
CA ARG A 17 -7.56 -7.53 1.99
C ARG A 17 -6.54 -7.75 3.11
N THR A 18 -6.68 -8.84 3.87
CA THR A 18 -5.71 -9.19 4.92
C THR A 18 -4.32 -9.40 4.33
N LYS A 19 -4.22 -10.06 3.17
CA LYS A 19 -2.93 -10.29 2.49
C LYS A 19 -2.30 -9.00 1.97
N ALA A 20 -3.10 -8.07 1.44
CA ALA A 20 -2.61 -6.75 1.03
C ALA A 20 -2.03 -5.97 2.20
N LEU A 21 -2.74 -5.95 3.34
CA LEU A 21 -2.26 -5.34 4.58
C LEU A 21 -0.96 -5.97 5.08
N MET A 22 -0.88 -7.31 5.11
CA MET A 22 0.34 -8.01 5.52
C MET A 22 1.53 -7.69 4.60
N LEU A 23 1.32 -7.62 3.29
CA LEU A 23 2.38 -7.26 2.34
C LEU A 23 2.84 -5.82 2.50
N GLY A 24 1.91 -4.88 2.75
CA GLY A 24 2.25 -3.50 3.08
C GLY A 24 3.04 -3.40 4.37
N ALA A 25 2.58 -4.06 5.46
CA ALA A 25 3.28 -4.06 6.74
C ALA A 25 4.68 -4.71 6.67
N ALA A 26 4.87 -5.72 5.83
CA ALA A 26 6.14 -6.41 5.67
C ALA A 26 7.14 -5.67 4.76
N ALA A 27 6.75 -4.55 4.13
CA ALA A 27 7.66 -3.77 3.31
C ALA A 27 8.64 -2.97 4.19
N ASN A 28 9.90 -2.92 3.75
CA ASN A 28 10.93 -2.18 4.46
C ASN A 28 10.59 -0.68 4.51
N GLY A 29 10.86 -0.06 5.66
CA GLY A 29 10.64 1.37 5.86
C GLY A 29 9.20 1.75 6.20
N VAL A 30 8.27 0.80 6.32
CA VAL A 30 6.86 1.10 6.62
C VAL A 30 6.65 1.39 8.10
N ASN A 31 5.97 2.51 8.37
CA ASN A 31 5.51 2.90 9.70
C ASN A 31 4.00 2.68 9.89
N PHE A 32 3.22 2.77 8.81
CA PHE A 32 1.78 2.61 8.84
C PHE A 32 1.27 1.95 7.56
N VAL A 33 0.28 1.07 7.71
CA VAL A 33 -0.50 0.51 6.61
C VAL A 33 -1.98 0.54 6.95
N GLY A 34 -2.83 0.86 5.98
CA GLY A 34 -4.27 0.89 6.15
C GLY A 34 -5.02 0.67 4.85
N LEU A 35 -6.32 0.38 4.95
CA LEU A 35 -7.24 0.36 3.80
C LEU A 35 -8.18 1.56 3.88
N GLU A 36 -8.29 2.30 2.78
CA GLU A 36 -9.19 3.44 2.59
C GLU A 36 -10.08 3.24 1.36
N GLY A 37 -11.03 4.16 1.17
CA GLY A 37 -12.06 4.11 0.13
C GLY A 37 -13.34 3.41 0.59
N GLU A 38 -14.47 3.76 -0.02
CA GLU A 38 -15.80 3.25 0.36
C GLU A 38 -15.87 1.72 0.30
N SER A 39 -15.21 1.11 -0.70
CA SER A 39 -15.15 -0.35 -0.84
C SER A 39 -13.85 -0.97 -0.31
N LYS A 40 -13.05 -0.18 0.43
CA LYS A 40 -11.73 -0.56 0.96
C LYS A 40 -10.79 -1.05 -0.15
N GLU A 41 -10.84 -0.43 -1.33
CA GLU A 41 -10.01 -0.80 -2.48
C GLU A 41 -8.66 -0.07 -2.52
N LYS A 42 -8.41 0.89 -1.63
CA LYS A 42 -7.15 1.64 -1.59
C LYS A 42 -6.29 1.18 -0.43
N LEU A 43 -5.07 0.72 -0.70
CA LEU A 43 -4.02 0.49 0.29
C LEU A 43 -3.23 1.77 0.49
N VAL A 44 -3.13 2.21 1.73
CA VAL A 44 -2.32 3.37 2.13
C VAL A 44 -1.13 2.87 2.92
N VAL A 45 0.06 3.34 2.54
CA VAL A 45 1.31 3.03 3.20
C VAL A 45 2.02 4.34 3.54
N ILE A 46 2.47 4.48 4.77
CA ILE A 46 3.31 5.62 5.20
C ILE A 46 4.60 5.07 5.77
N GLY A 47 5.72 5.62 5.34
CA GLY A 47 7.03 5.12 5.75
C GLY A 47 8.19 5.96 5.23
N ASP A 48 9.40 5.61 5.63
CA ASP A 48 10.65 6.24 5.20
C ASP A 48 11.46 5.21 4.37
N GLY A 49 11.79 5.55 3.12
CA GLY A 49 12.53 4.63 2.25
C GLY A 49 11.72 3.45 1.72
N VAL A 50 10.40 3.58 1.63
CA VAL A 50 9.52 2.53 1.10
C VAL A 50 9.65 2.45 -0.42
N ASP A 51 10.06 1.28 -0.93
CA ASP A 51 10.10 1.01 -2.37
C ASP A 51 8.69 0.73 -2.92
N ALA A 52 8.06 1.79 -3.44
CA ALA A 52 6.73 1.75 -4.01
C ALA A 52 6.60 0.76 -5.18
N VAL A 53 7.64 0.65 -6.03
CA VAL A 53 7.62 -0.22 -7.22
C VAL A 53 7.67 -1.68 -6.81
N LYS A 54 8.57 -2.03 -5.89
CA LYS A 54 8.68 -3.39 -5.36
C LYS A 54 7.42 -3.83 -4.61
N LEU A 55 6.82 -2.93 -3.83
CA LEU A 55 5.54 -3.19 -3.15
C LEU A 55 4.41 -3.40 -4.17
N THR A 56 4.32 -2.55 -5.20
CA THR A 56 3.33 -2.67 -6.29
C THR A 56 3.44 -4.03 -6.98
N ASN A 57 4.65 -4.42 -7.36
CA ASN A 57 4.90 -5.70 -8.02
C ASN A 57 4.52 -6.89 -7.12
N SER A 58 4.78 -6.79 -5.82
CA SER A 58 4.41 -7.83 -4.86
C SER A 58 2.88 -7.98 -4.73
N LEU A 59 2.15 -6.86 -4.72
CA LEU A 59 0.68 -6.85 -4.68
C LEU A 59 0.07 -7.39 -5.97
N ARG A 60 0.57 -6.96 -7.14
CA ARG A 60 0.19 -7.49 -8.46
C ARG A 60 0.33 -9.00 -8.54
N LYS A 61 1.44 -9.54 -8.02
CA LYS A 61 1.73 -10.98 -8.06
C LYS A 61 0.90 -11.80 -7.08
N LYS A 62 0.61 -11.26 -5.89
CA LYS A 62 0.07 -12.06 -4.76
C LYS A 62 -1.38 -11.77 -4.39
N VAL A 63 -1.92 -10.63 -4.82
CA VAL A 63 -3.25 -10.15 -4.43
C VAL A 63 -4.12 -9.88 -5.66
N GLY A 64 -3.67 -9.03 -6.57
CA GLY A 64 -4.44 -8.64 -7.75
C GLY A 64 -3.92 -7.36 -8.41
N GLN A 65 -4.56 -6.93 -9.49
CA GLN A 65 -4.18 -5.72 -10.23
C GLN A 65 -4.03 -4.55 -9.25
N THR A 66 -2.91 -3.84 -9.37
CA THR A 66 -2.56 -2.76 -8.45
C THR A 66 -2.02 -1.58 -9.22
N ASP A 67 -2.52 -0.38 -8.92
CA ASP A 67 -2.08 0.87 -9.54
C ASP A 67 -1.68 1.87 -8.47
N ILE A 68 -0.55 2.54 -8.66
CA ILE A 68 -0.13 3.63 -7.78
C ILE A 68 -0.99 4.85 -8.14
N ILE A 69 -1.70 5.39 -7.15
CA ILE A 69 -2.59 6.54 -7.32
C ILE A 69 -1.87 7.83 -6.91
N SER A 70 -1.11 7.79 -5.82
CA SER A 70 -0.34 8.96 -5.39
C SER A 70 0.89 8.58 -4.57
N LEU A 71 1.89 9.45 -4.68
CA LEU A 71 3.13 9.45 -3.93
C LEU A 71 3.35 10.87 -3.44
N ALA A 72 3.21 11.09 -2.13
CA ALA A 72 3.37 12.41 -1.53
C ALA A 72 4.41 12.34 -0.42
N GLU A 73 5.27 13.36 -0.34
CA GLU A 73 6.15 13.53 0.81
C GLU A 73 5.34 13.97 2.03
N VAL A 74 5.57 13.34 3.17
CA VAL A 74 5.00 13.74 4.45
C VAL A 74 5.99 14.66 5.12
N LYS A 75 5.77 15.97 4.98
CA LYS A 75 6.56 16.98 5.70
C LYS A 75 6.31 16.81 7.20
N ALA A 76 7.40 16.72 7.98
CA ALA A 76 7.31 16.92 9.41
C ALA A 76 7.04 18.41 9.64
N SER A 77 5.98 18.71 10.38
CA SER A 77 5.64 20.05 10.83
C SER A 77 6.73 20.64 11.72
#